data_AF-A0A2A4WPZ9-F1
#
_entry.id   AF-A0A2A4WPZ9-F1
#
_cell.length_a   1.000
_cell.length_b   1.000
_cell.length_c   1.000
_cell.angle_alpha   90.00
_cell.angle_beta   90.00
_cell.angle_gamma   90.00
#
_symmetry.space_group_name_H-M   'P 1'
#
loop_
_entity.id
_entity.type
_entity.pdbx_description
1 polymer ?
#
loop_
_entity_poly.entity_id
_entity_poly.type
_entity_poly.pdbx_seq_one_letter_code
_entity_poly.pdbx_strand_id
1 'polypeptide(L)' 'MEDKLTDFMVEMATNETLKKLYRKNPAKLMEIYELEKEDINLLISKNYELIRKRLGADYEISFNSQVTASRIKP' A
#
# COMPACT_ATOMS: atom_id res chain seq x y z
N MET A 1 -16.37 -2.25 -5.45
CA MET A 1 -15.06 -2.87 -5.76
C MET A 1 -14.22 -2.67 -4.53
N GLU A 2 -13.72 -3.74 -3.92
CA GLU A 2 -12.69 -3.65 -2.87
C GLU A 2 -11.36 -3.30 -3.55
N ASP A 3 -10.74 -2.18 -3.16
CA ASP A 3 -9.41 -1.80 -3.64
C ASP A 3 -8.33 -2.57 -2.88
N LYS A 4 -7.82 -3.66 -3.49
CA LYS A 4 -6.76 -4.51 -2.92
C LYS A 4 -5.50 -3.74 -2.58
N LEU A 5 -5.15 -2.72 -3.39
CA LEU A 5 -4.05 -1.82 -3.09
C LEU A 5 -4.30 -1.03 -1.80
N THR A 6 -5.52 -0.53 -1.58
CA THR A 6 -5.88 0.21 -0.36
C THR A 6 -5.75 -0.67 0.87
N ASP A 7 -6.31 -1.87 0.84
CA ASP A 7 -6.22 -2.82 1.95
C ASP A 7 -4.76 -3.20 2.24
N PHE A 8 -3.98 -3.48 1.19
CA PHE A 8 -2.55 -3.75 1.31
C PHE A 8 -1.80 -2.58 1.97
N MET A 9 -2.10 -1.35 1.59
CA MET A 9 -1.41 -0.15 2.10
C MET A 9 -1.83 0.19 3.54
N VAL A 10 -3.10 -0.01 3.90
CA VAL A 10 -3.62 0.16 5.26
C VAL A 10 -3.05 -0.92 6.19
N GLU A 11 -3.00 -2.16 5.75
CA GLU A 11 -2.34 -3.22 6.51
C GLU A 11 -0.83 -3.01 6.60
N MET A 12 -0.18 -2.56 5.52
CA MET A 12 1.22 -2.17 5.56
C MET A 12 1.47 -0.99 6.51
N ALA A 13 0.49 -0.14 6.81
CA ALA A 13 0.61 0.93 7.79
C ALA A 13 0.55 0.40 9.23
N THR A 14 -0.37 -0.54 9.49
CA THR A 14 -0.75 -0.99 10.83
C THR A 14 -0.08 -2.29 11.29
N ASN A 15 0.31 -3.18 10.37
CA ASN A 15 0.81 -4.52 10.65
C ASN A 15 2.33 -4.62 10.47
N GLU A 16 3.07 -4.65 11.58
CA GLU A 16 4.53 -4.75 11.57
C GLU A 16 5.05 -6.09 11.02
N THR A 17 4.30 -7.18 11.19
CA THR A 17 4.66 -8.49 10.62
C THR A 17 4.61 -8.44 9.11
N LEU A 18 3.60 -7.76 8.56
CA LEU A 18 3.48 -7.51 7.13
C LEU A 18 4.66 -6.68 6.61
N LYS A 19 5.04 -5.60 7.33
CA LYS A 19 6.23 -4.80 7.00
C LYS A 19 7.50 -5.64 6.95
N LYS A 20 7.68 -6.57 7.90
CA LYS A 20 8.85 -7.48 7.94
C LYS A 20 8.82 -8.48 6.79
N LEU A 21 7.66 -9.06 6.48
CA LEU A 21 7.48 -9.95 5.34
C LEU A 21 7.72 -9.22 4.02
N TYR A 22 7.22 -7.99 3.87
CA TYR A 22 7.42 -7.16 2.69
C TYR A 22 8.89 -6.85 2.46
N ARG A 23 9.64 -6.54 3.53
CA ARG A 23 11.09 -6.33 3.45
C ARG A 23 11.86 -7.59 3.06
N LYS A 24 11.39 -8.77 3.49
CA LYS A 24 12.05 -10.04 3.17
C LYS A 24 11.68 -10.55 1.78
N ASN A 25 10.42 -10.41 1.39
CA ASN A 25 9.88 -11.03 0.18
C ASN A 25 8.66 -10.27 -0.35
N PRO A 26 8.88 -9.09 -0.99
CA PRO A 26 7.79 -8.22 -1.42
C PRO A 26 6.92 -8.87 -2.52
N ALA A 27 7.54 -9.63 -3.43
CA ALA A 27 6.82 -10.31 -4.52
C ALA A 27 5.78 -11.31 -4.03
N LYS A 28 6.12 -12.11 -3.00
CA LYS A 28 5.19 -13.07 -2.40
C LYS A 28 4.01 -12.37 -1.73
N LEU A 29 4.25 -11.21 -1.11
CA LEU A 29 3.19 -10.42 -0.49
C LEU A 29 2.26 -9.81 -1.53
N MET A 30 2.81 -9.32 -2.64
CA MET A 30 2.03 -8.81 -3.76
C MET A 30 1.13 -9.90 -4.40
N GLU A 31 1.62 -11.14 -4.45
CA GLU A 31 0.86 -12.31 -4.91
C GLU A 31 -0.28 -12.67 -3.95
N ILE A 32 -0.04 -12.64 -2.64
CA ILE A 32 -1.06 -12.94 -1.62
C ILE A 32 -2.24 -11.96 -1.67
N TYR A 33 -1.97 -10.67 -1.93
CA TYR A 33 -3.01 -9.64 -2.04
C TYR A 33 -3.60 -9.55 -3.45
N GLU A 34 -3.16 -10.43 -4.37
CA GLU A 34 -3.59 -10.45 -5.76
C GLU A 34 -3.48 -9.07 -6.43
N LEU A 35 -2.40 -8.35 -6.11
CA LEU A 35 -2.19 -7.00 -6.63
C LEU A 35 -2.00 -7.03 -8.14
N GLU A 36 -2.59 -6.05 -8.82
CA GLU A 36 -2.45 -5.93 -10.25
C GLU A 36 -1.00 -5.61 -10.62
N LYS A 37 -0.61 -6.00 -11.83
CA LYS A 37 0.75 -5.79 -12.33
C LYS A 37 1.16 -4.31 -12.31
N GLU A 38 0.20 -3.41 -12.52
CA GLU A 38 0.43 -1.97 -12.40
C GLU A 38 0.71 -1.55 -10.95
N ASP A 39 -0.04 -2.03 -9.97
CA ASP A 39 0.18 -1.72 -8.54
C ASP A 39 1.51 -2.26 -8.04
N ILE A 40 1.87 -3.46 -8.48
CA ILE A 40 3.17 -4.06 -8.23
C ILE A 40 4.28 -3.15 -8.77
N ASN A 41 4.14 -2.68 -10.01
CA ASN A 41 5.11 -1.75 -10.60
C ASN A 41 5.18 -0.43 -9.83
N LEU A 42 4.06 0.11 -9.35
CA LEU A 42 4.03 1.31 -8.52
C LEU A 42 4.76 1.11 -7.18
N LEU A 43 4.54 -0.02 -6.51
CA LEU A 43 5.20 -0.37 -5.25
C LEU A 43 6.71 -0.59 -5.43
N ILE A 44 7.12 -1.31 -6.48
CA ILE A 44 8.54 -1.57 -6.80
C ILE A 44 9.26 -0.28 -7.20
N SER A 45 8.62 0.54 -8.04
CA SER A 45 9.17 1.84 -8.47
C SER A 45 9.14 2.90 -7.37
N LYS A 46 8.55 2.59 -6.20
CA LYS A 46 8.36 3.51 -5.08
C LYS A 46 7.67 4.81 -5.51
N ASN A 47 6.78 4.72 -6.50
CA ASN A 47 6.06 5.87 -7.03
C ASN A 47 4.87 6.20 -6.12
N TYR A 48 5.18 6.72 -4.94
CA TYR A 48 4.20 7.00 -3.88
C TYR A 48 3.17 8.06 -4.28
N GLU A 49 3.51 8.95 -5.23
CA GLU A 49 2.55 9.91 -5.79
C GLU A 49 1.44 9.22 -6.59
N LEU A 50 1.79 8.29 -7.47
CA LEU A 50 0.79 7.52 -8.22
C LEU A 50 0.00 6.58 -7.31
N ILE A 51 0.66 5.96 -6.32
CA ILE A 51 -0.03 5.15 -5.30
C ILE A 51 -1.09 6.02 -4.59
N ARG A 52 -0.74 7.22 -4.12
CA ARG A 52 -1.70 8.17 -3.51
C ARG A 52 -2.84 8.52 -4.45
N LYS A 53 -2.57 8.81 -5.73
CA LYS A 53 -3.63 9.11 -6.71
C LYS A 53 -4.58 7.94 -6.90
N ARG A 54 -4.06 6.70 -6.87
CA ARG A 54 -4.85 5.48 -7.09
C ARG A 54 -5.70 5.10 -5.88
N LEU A 55 -5.20 5.35 -4.66
CA LEU A 55 -5.93 5.17 -3.40
C LEU A 55 -7.13 6.12 -3.23
N GLY A 56 -7.25 7.11 -4.10
CA GLY A 56 -8.34 8.09 -4.08
C GLY A 56 -8.14 9.19 -3.03
N ALA A 57 -8.93 10.25 -3.15
CA ALA A 57 -8.93 11.39 -2.23
C ALA A 57 -9.55 11.08 -0.84
N ASP A 58 -10.00 9.84 -0.62
CA ASP A 58 -10.64 9.41 0.62
C ASP A 58 -9.64 8.96 1.70
N TYR A 59 -8.36 8.74 1.34
CA TYR A 59 -7.33 8.28 2.27
C TYR A 59 -6.01 9.04 2.08
N GLU A 60 -5.53 9.66 3.16
CA GLU A 60 -4.19 10.22 3.22
C GLU A 60 -3.22 9.14 3.73
N ILE A 61 -2.37 8.61 2.83
CA ILE A 61 -1.28 7.72 3.22
C ILE A 61 0.02 8.51 3.30
N SER A 62 0.58 8.62 4.50
CA SER A 62 1.85 9.28 4.77
C SER A 62 2.96 8.26 4.94
N PHE A 63 4.08 8.51 4.24
CA PHE A 63 5.27 7.66 4.18
C PHE A 63 6.43 8.38 4.87
N ASN A 64 6.34 8.52 6.19
CA ASN A 64 7.38 9.06 7.06
C ASN A 64 8.33 7.91 7.46
N SER A 65 9.10 8.05 8.54
CA SER A 65 9.82 6.92 9.18
C SER A 65 8.92 5.72 9.54
N GLN A 66 7.59 5.90 9.48
CA GLN A 66 6.56 4.86 9.52
C GLN A 66 5.49 5.16 8.46
N VAL A 67 4.89 4.13 7.88
CA VAL A 67 3.71 4.26 6.99
C VAL A 67 2.46 4.42 7.85
N THR A 68 1.68 5.49 7.63
CA THR A 68 0.41 5.76 8.32
C THR A 68 -0.71 6.03 7.31
N ALA A 69 -1.91 5.48 7.52
CA ALA A 69 -3.08 5.74 6.68
C ALA A 69 -4.19 6.37 7.51
N SER A 70 -4.75 7.49 7.05
CA SER A 70 -5.88 8.18 7.71
C SER A 70 -7.00 8.44 6.70
N ARG A 71 -8.25 8.17 7.09
CA ARG A 71 -9.42 8.44 6.25
C ARG A 71 -9.73 9.93 6.26
N ILE A 72 -9.78 10.54 5.09
CA ILE A 72 -10.16 11.95 4.92
C ILE A 72 -11.68 12.00 5.10
N LYS A 73 -12.16 12.64 6.16
CA LYS A 73 -13.59 12.91 6.31
C LYS A 73 -14.01 13.89 5.20
N PRO A 74 -15.23 13.75 4.64
CA PRO A 74 -15.75 14.67 3.64
C PRO A 74 -15.83 16.11 4.17
#